data_AF-A0A645HPL8-F1
#
_entry.id   AF-A0A645HPL8-F1
#
_cell.length_a   1.000
_cell.length_b   1.000
_cell.length_c   1.000
_cell.angle_alpha   90.00
_cell.angle_beta   90.00
_cell.angle_gamma   90.00
#
_symmetry.space_group_name_H-M   'P 1'
#
loop_
_entity.id
_entity.type
_entity.pdbx_description
1 polymer ?
#
loop_
_entity_poly.entity_id
_entity_poly.type
_entity_poly.pdbx_seq_one_letter_code
_entity_poly.pdbx_strand_id
1 'polypeptide(L)'
;MRFAMTSFLLNVGMSVDEILNLFNISPDFDAEKTLYQIEHIAGATGNVYKPPACDTMRTYGNCVGKDRLCEKISHPLGYYERKVFIKNKEKEQGESEKQKGNEKDNGKEKGYENEVKNKSGISGE
;
A
#
# COMPACT_ATOMS: atom_id res chain seq x y z
N MET A 1 -20.73 1.59 -10.45
CA MET A 1 -19.66 1.59 -9.44
C MET A 1 -19.16 0.19 -9.09
N ARG A 2 -20.05 -0.75 -8.69
CA ARG A 2 -19.66 -2.08 -8.20
C ARG A 2 -18.73 -2.86 -9.15
N PHE A 3 -19.09 -2.97 -10.43
CA PHE A 3 -18.27 -3.68 -11.43
C PHE A 3 -16.81 -3.19 -11.49
N ALA A 4 -16.60 -1.88 -11.59
CA ALA A 4 -15.27 -1.28 -11.70
C ALA A 4 -14.41 -1.57 -10.48
N MET A 5 -15.01 -1.52 -9.28
CA MET A 5 -14.30 -1.77 -8.02
C MET A 5 -13.98 -3.26 -7.85
N THR A 6 -14.98 -4.14 -8.04
CA THR A 6 -14.80 -5.59 -7.90
C THR A 6 -13.76 -6.13 -8.88
N SER A 7 -13.87 -5.79 -10.17
CA SER A 7 -12.89 -6.23 -11.18
C SER A 7 -11.48 -5.71 -10.89
N PHE A 8 -11.33 -4.47 -10.42
CA PHE A 8 -10.03 -3.94 -10.01
C PHE A 8 -9.44 -4.73 -8.84
N LEU A 9 -10.22 -4.94 -7.77
CA LEU A 9 -9.77 -5.62 -6.55
C LEU A 9 -9.36 -7.07 -6.82
N LEU A 10 -10.12 -7.79 -7.65
CA LEU A 10 -9.76 -9.13 -8.11
C LEU A 10 -8.42 -9.11 -8.87
N ASN A 11 -8.20 -8.14 -9.75
CA ASN A 11 -6.97 -8.06 -10.55
C ASN A 11 -5.73 -7.70 -9.71
N VAL A 12 -5.89 -7.04 -8.56
CA VAL A 12 -4.77 -6.78 -7.62
C VAL A 12 -4.58 -7.90 -6.59
N GLY A 13 -5.34 -9.00 -6.70
CA GLY A 13 -5.16 -10.22 -5.92
C GLY A 13 -6.03 -10.37 -4.69
N MET A 14 -7.08 -9.54 -4.53
CA MET A 14 -8.02 -9.68 -3.41
C MET A 14 -9.01 -10.82 -3.65
N SER A 15 -9.29 -11.62 -2.63
CA SER A 15 -10.23 -12.74 -2.68
C SER A 15 -11.70 -12.28 -2.67
N VAL A 16 -12.61 -13.17 -3.08
CA VAL A 16 -14.07 -12.92 -3.07
C VAL A 16 -14.55 -12.53 -1.66
N ASP A 17 -14.08 -13.24 -0.62
CA ASP A 17 -14.48 -13.00 0.77
C ASP A 17 -13.99 -11.64 1.28
N GLU A 18 -12.75 -11.26 0.97
CA GLU A 18 -12.23 -9.92 1.30
C GLU A 18 -13.03 -8.83 0.61
N ILE A 19 -13.42 -9.03 -0.66
CA ILE A 19 -14.22 -8.06 -1.41
C ILE A 19 -15.63 -7.96 -0.83
N LEU A 20 -16.26 -9.09 -0.49
CA LEU A 20 -17.58 -9.12 0.14
C LEU A 20 -17.58 -8.33 1.45
N ASN A 21 -16.57 -8.55 2.30
CA ASN A 21 -16.40 -7.82 3.55
C ASN A 21 -16.22 -6.31 3.34
N LEU A 22 -15.53 -5.89 2.27
CA LEU A 22 -15.38 -4.47 1.95
C LEU A 22 -16.72 -3.79 1.61
N PHE A 23 -17.69 -4.51 1.06
CA PHE A 23 -19.01 -3.96 0.73
C PHE A 23 -19.97 -3.89 1.93
N ASN A 24 -19.65 -4.52 3.07
CA ASN A 24 -20.57 -4.61 4.21
C ASN A 24 -20.88 -3.26 4.90
N ILE A 25 -20.05 -2.23 4.64
CA ILE A 25 -20.22 -0.88 5.17
C ILE A 25 -21.27 -0.04 4.42
N SER A 26 -21.83 -0.57 3.34
CA SER A 26 -22.83 0.12 2.54
C SER A 26 -24.21 0.05 3.21
N PRO A 27 -24.96 1.17 3.32
CA PRO A 27 -26.27 1.19 3.99
C PRO A 27 -27.31 0.25 3.37
N ASP A 28 -27.21 -0.04 2.07
CA ASP A 28 -28.08 -0.96 1.33
C ASP A 28 -27.41 -2.34 1.07
N PHE A 29 -26.54 -2.79 1.98
CA PHE A 29 -25.81 -4.05 1.79
C PHE A 29 -26.74 -5.28 1.89
N ASP A 30 -26.75 -6.07 0.81
CA ASP A 30 -27.35 -7.39 0.73
C ASP A 30 -26.24 -8.40 0.40
N ALA A 31 -25.95 -9.29 1.34
CA ALA A 31 -24.80 -10.19 1.26
C ALA A 31 -24.92 -11.20 0.12
N GLU A 32 -26.09 -11.83 -0.03
CA GLU A 32 -26.32 -12.84 -1.07
C GLU A 32 -26.21 -12.23 -2.47
N LYS A 33 -26.85 -11.08 -2.70
CA LYS A 33 -26.78 -10.39 -4.00
C LYS A 33 -25.37 -9.89 -4.30
N THR A 34 -24.68 -9.38 -3.28
CA THR A 34 -23.31 -8.89 -3.46
C THR A 34 -22.35 -10.03 -3.77
N LEU A 35 -22.46 -11.15 -3.04
CA LEU A 35 -21.63 -12.35 -3.28
C LEU A 35 -21.83 -12.86 -4.70
N TYR A 36 -23.08 -13.05 -5.12
CA TYR A 36 -23.40 -13.50 -6.48
C TYR A 36 -22.77 -12.59 -7.55
N GLN A 37 -22.85 -11.28 -7.36
CA GLN A 37 -22.24 -10.31 -8.29
C GLN A 37 -20.71 -10.40 -8.31
N ILE A 38 -20.07 -10.60 -7.16
CA ILE A 38 -18.61 -10.73 -7.07
C ILE A 38 -18.16 -12.02 -7.74
N GLU A 39 -18.79 -13.15 -7.43
CA GLU A 39 -18.47 -14.47 -8.02
C GLU A 39 -18.61 -14.44 -9.55
N HIS A 40 -19.67 -13.82 -10.05
CA HIS A 40 -19.87 -13.65 -11.48
C HIS A 40 -18.71 -12.86 -12.14
N ILE A 41 -18.23 -11.80 -11.48
CA ILE A 41 -17.10 -11.00 -11.97
C ILE A 41 -15.76 -11.72 -11.77
N ALA A 42 -15.63 -12.58 -10.75
CA ALA A 42 -14.44 -13.39 -10.50
C ALA A 42 -14.21 -14.48 -11.57
N GLY A 43 -15.15 -14.66 -12.50
CA GLY A 43 -15.02 -15.62 -13.58
C GLY A 43 -15.69 -16.95 -13.29
N ALA A 44 -16.71 -16.98 -12.41
CA ALA A 44 -17.62 -18.13 -12.28
C ALA A 44 -18.25 -18.55 -13.63
N THR A 45 -18.22 -17.67 -14.65
CA THR A 45 -18.69 -17.93 -16.01
C THR A 45 -17.56 -18.15 -17.04
N GLY A 46 -16.31 -18.33 -16.61
CA GLY A 46 -15.16 -18.66 -17.47
C GLY A 46 -14.36 -17.48 -18.04
N ASN A 47 -14.73 -16.23 -17.73
CA ASN A 47 -14.00 -15.03 -18.17
C ASN A 47 -13.50 -14.21 -16.97
N VAL A 48 -12.21 -13.88 -16.96
CA VAL A 48 -11.63 -12.93 -15.98
C VAL A 48 -11.83 -11.51 -16.50
N TYR A 49 -12.66 -10.72 -15.81
CA TYR A 49 -12.90 -9.34 -16.20
C TYR A 49 -11.76 -8.43 -15.78
N LYS A 50 -11.30 -7.57 -16.69
CA LYS A 50 -10.44 -6.43 -16.36
C LYS A 50 -11.27 -5.22 -15.95
N PRO A 51 -10.76 -4.36 -15.05
CA PRO A 51 -11.41 -3.11 -14.76
C PRO A 51 -11.49 -2.21 -16.01
N PRO A 52 -12.50 -1.34 -16.10
CA PRO A 52 -12.60 -0.38 -17.19
C PRO A 52 -11.40 0.57 -17.22
N ALA A 53 -11.01 1.01 -18.42
CA ALA A 53 -9.99 2.04 -18.60
C ALA A 53 -10.39 3.37 -17.96
N CYS A 54 -9.42 4.26 -17.71
CA CYS A 54 -9.66 5.55 -17.04
C CYS A 54 -10.74 6.39 -17.74
N ASP A 55 -10.78 6.37 -19.07
CA ASP A 55 -11.77 7.12 -19.85
C ASP A 55 -13.20 6.62 -19.60
N THR A 56 -13.38 5.30 -19.59
CA THR A 56 -14.65 4.67 -19.22
C THR A 56 -15.01 4.96 -17.77
N MET A 57 -14.04 4.90 -16.84
CA MET A 57 -14.27 5.26 -15.43
C MET A 57 -14.68 6.73 -15.26
N ARG A 58 -14.18 7.64 -16.10
CA ARG A 58 -14.62 9.04 -16.13
C ARG A 58 -16.07 9.14 -16.56
N THR A 59 -16.45 8.49 -17.66
CA THR A 59 -17.83 8.48 -18.16
C THR A 59 -18.81 7.89 -17.15
N TYR A 60 -18.42 6.84 -16.43
CA TYR A 60 -19.28 6.17 -15.43
C TYR A 60 -19.25 6.82 -14.04
N GLY A 61 -18.53 7.95 -13.87
CA GLY A 61 -18.42 8.64 -12.59
C GLY A 61 -17.67 7.84 -11.51
N ASN A 62 -16.81 6.89 -11.89
CA ASN A 62 -15.99 6.11 -10.96
C ASN A 62 -14.57 6.68 -10.76
N CYS A 63 -14.17 7.65 -11.58
CA CYS A 63 -12.88 8.34 -11.45
C CYS A 63 -12.97 9.46 -10.40
N VAL A 64 -12.15 9.36 -9.35
CA VAL A 64 -12.08 10.34 -8.25
C VAL A 64 -10.64 10.81 -8.03
N GLY A 65 -10.48 12.06 -7.58
CA GLY A 65 -9.20 12.57 -7.06
C GLY A 65 -8.03 12.53 -8.07
N LYS A 66 -8.18 13.19 -9.22
CA LYS A 66 -7.10 13.27 -10.22
C LYS A 66 -5.84 13.94 -9.66
N ASP A 67 -4.69 13.31 -9.86
CA ASP A 67 -3.37 13.85 -9.55
C ASP A 67 -2.46 13.87 -10.80
N ARG A 68 -1.22 14.38 -10.64
CA ARG A 68 -0.23 14.46 -11.74
C ARG A 68 0.14 13.09 -12.35
N LEU A 69 -0.01 12.01 -11.59
CA LEU A 69 0.25 10.67 -12.09
C LEU A 69 -0.91 10.19 -12.97
N CYS A 70 -2.14 10.49 -12.55
CA CYS A 70 -3.36 10.19 -13.31
C CYS A 70 -3.34 10.79 -14.72
N GLU A 71 -2.77 11.99 -14.91
CA GLU A 71 -2.63 12.64 -16.22
C GLU A 71 -1.81 11.84 -17.25
N LYS A 72 -0.93 10.94 -16.77
CA LYS A 72 0.02 10.20 -17.61
C LYS A 72 -0.36 8.73 -17.78
N ILE A 73 -1.46 8.28 -17.17
CA ILE A 73 -1.86 6.87 -17.12
C ILE A 73 -3.29 6.70 -17.59
N SER A 74 -3.49 5.76 -18.51
CA SER A 74 -4.79 5.47 -19.13
C SER A 74 -5.56 4.31 -18.49
N HIS A 75 -4.95 3.58 -17.54
CA HIS A 75 -5.57 2.41 -16.93
C HIS A 75 -5.38 2.36 -15.41
N PRO A 76 -6.42 2.01 -14.61
CA PRO A 76 -6.35 1.98 -13.15
C PRO A 76 -5.30 1.01 -12.60
N LEU A 77 -5.09 -0.14 -13.24
CA LEU A 77 -4.03 -1.09 -12.83
C LEU A 77 -2.64 -0.47 -12.95
N GLY A 78 -2.34 0.20 -14.06
CA GLY A 78 -1.05 0.88 -14.24
C GLY A 78 -0.85 2.02 -13.22
N TYR A 79 -1.93 2.71 -12.85
CA TYR A 79 -1.88 3.74 -11.81
C TYR A 79 -1.51 3.13 -10.46
N TYR A 80 -2.15 2.02 -10.10
CA TYR A 80 -1.88 1.30 -8.86
C TYR A 80 -0.45 0.77 -8.82
N GLU A 81 0.00 0.07 -9.86
CA GLU A 81 1.37 -0.45 -9.97
C GLU A 81 2.41 0.68 -9.79
N ARG A 82 2.20 1.82 -10.43
CA ARG A 82 3.12 2.96 -10.34
C ARG A 82 3.11 3.60 -8.95
N LYS A 83 1.96 3.70 -8.29
CA LYS A 83 1.87 4.16 -6.89
C LYS A 83 2.61 3.22 -5.94
N VAL A 84 2.42 1.91 -6.09
CA VAL A 84 3.12 0.89 -5.28
C VAL A 84 4.63 1.00 -5.49
N PHE A 85 5.09 1.12 -6.73
CA PHE A 85 6.50 1.29 -7.05
C PHE A 85 7.12 2.52 -6.37
N ILE A 86 6.46 3.68 -6.48
CA ILE A 86 6.95 4.93 -5.86
C ILE A 86 7.01 4.76 -4.33
N LYS A 87 5.95 4.22 -3.72
CA LYS A 87 5.88 3.99 -2.27
C LYS A 87 6.98 3.05 -1.77
N ASN A 88 7.29 1.98 -2.51
CA ASN A 88 8.36 1.06 -2.14
C ASN A 88 9.73 1.73 -2.24
N LYS A 89 9.97 2.51 -3.29
CA LYS A 89 11.21 3.29 -3.45
C LYS A 89 11.41 4.32 -2.33
N GLU A 90 10.34 4.99 -1.91
CA GLU A 90 10.39 5.94 -0.78
C GLU A 90 10.73 5.23 0.55
N LYS A 91 10.21 4.02 0.78
CA LYS A 91 10.56 3.21 1.96
C LYS A 91 12.04 2.82 1.97
N GLU A 92 12.56 2.32 0.85
CA GLU A 92 13.98 1.93 0.71
C GLU A 92 14.94 3.11 1.00
N GLN A 93 14.58 4.31 0.55
CA GLN A 93 15.36 5.53 0.81
C GLN A 93 15.29 5.95 2.28
N GLY A 94 14.08 5.93 2.88
CA GLY A 94 13.90 6.25 4.29
C GLY A 94 14.61 5.28 5.24
N GLU A 95 14.68 3.98 4.88
CA GLU A 95 15.42 2.96 5.65
C GLU A 95 16.93 3.17 5.55
N SER A 96 17.43 3.51 4.37
CA SER A 96 18.85 3.83 4.13
C SER A 96 19.31 5.08 4.90
N GLU A 97 18.45 6.09 5.03
CA GLU A 97 18.70 7.30 5.82
C GLU A 97 18.65 7.04 7.33
N LYS A 98 17.73 6.18 7.79
CA LYS A 98 17.65 5.73 9.20
C LYS A 98 18.88 4.94 9.65
N GLN A 99 19.43 4.08 8.78
CA GLN A 99 20.67 3.33 9.07
C GLN A 99 21.88 4.27 9.20
N LYS A 100 22.01 5.27 8.32
CA LYS A 100 23.07 6.30 8.43
C LYS A 100 22.92 7.21 9.67
N GLY A 101 21.71 7.36 10.20
CA GLY A 101 21.44 8.05 11.47
C GLY A 101 21.86 7.23 12.69
N ASN A 102 21.51 5.95 12.74
CA ASN A 102 21.86 5.05 13.86
C ASN A 102 23.38 4.80 13.99
N GLU A 103 24.13 4.81 12.89
CA GLU A 103 25.59 4.65 12.91
C GLU A 103 26.31 5.90 13.45
N LYS A 104 25.66 7.08 13.40
CA LYS A 104 26.17 8.33 13.97
C LYS A 104 25.84 8.51 15.45
N ASP A 105 24.70 8.00 15.93
CA ASP A 105 24.35 8.03 17.37
C ASP A 105 25.13 7.00 18.20
N ASN A 106 25.42 5.81 17.64
CA ASN A 106 26.26 4.80 18.32
C ASN A 106 27.74 5.23 18.51
N GLY A 107 28.17 6.32 17.87
CA GLY A 107 29.50 6.90 18.07
C GLY A 107 29.61 7.80 19.30
N LYS A 108 28.49 8.22 19.92
CA LYS A 108 28.50 9.20 21.01
C LYS A 108 28.40 8.59 22.42
N GLU A 109 27.85 7.38 22.55
CA GLU A 109 27.73 6.71 23.87
C GLU A 109 29.02 6.01 24.34
N LYS A 110 29.95 5.64 23.43
CA LYS A 110 31.22 5.00 23.82
C LYS A 110 32.29 5.96 24.36
N GLY A 111 31.99 7.25 24.46
CA GLY A 111 32.90 8.28 24.97
C GLY A 111 32.87 8.44 26.50
N TYR A 112 31.71 8.29 27.14
CA TYR A 112 31.53 8.68 28.55
C TYR A 112 31.83 7.57 29.59
N GLU A 113 31.86 6.29 29.19
CA GLU A 113 32.21 5.20 30.12
C GLU A 113 33.72 4.95 30.28
N ASN A 114 34.56 5.51 29.40
CA ASN A 114 36.02 5.31 29.46
C ASN A 114 36.77 6.38 30.27
N GLU A 115 36.14 7.50 30.64
CA GLU A 115 36.77 8.53 31.50
C GLU A 115 36.59 8.29 33.00
N VAL A 116 35.61 7.50 33.44
CA VAL A 116 35.36 7.26 34.88
C VAL A 116 36.27 6.15 35.44
N LYS A 117 36.68 5.17 34.64
CA LYS A 117 37.52 4.04 35.10
C LYS A 117 39.02 4.38 35.23
N ASN A 118 39.46 5.56 34.80
CA ASN A 118 40.87 5.97 34.84
C ASN A 118 41.19 7.00 35.94
N LYS A 119 40.29 7.20 36.91
CA LYS A 119 40.48 8.11 38.07
C LYS A 119 40.35 7.45 39.44
N SER A 120 40.30 6.12 39.53
CA SER A 120 40.44 5.40 40.79
C SER A 120 41.51 4.32 40.65
N GLY A 121 42.76 4.78 40.57
CA GLY A 121 43.94 3.93 40.53
C GLY A 121 45.17 4.70 40.99
N ILE A 122 45.53 4.47 42.25
CA ILE A 122 46.90 4.47 42.80
C ILE A 122 47.41 5.79 43.42
N SER A 123 47.34 5.82 44.76
CA SER A 123 48.50 5.98 45.65
C SER A 123 48.11 5.23 46.93
N GLY A 124 48.81 4.21 47.43
CA GLY A 124 50.25 4.03 47.51
C GLY A 124 50.62 4.13 48.99
N GLU A 125 51.09 3.01 49.54
CA GLU A 125 51.72 2.82 50.87
C GLU A 125 50.84 2.84 52.14
#